data_AF-A0A8C4NAG5-F1
#
_entry.id   AF-A0A8C4NAG5-F1
#
_cell.length_a   1.000
_cell.length_b   1.000
_cell.length_c   1.000
_cell.angle_alpha   90.00
_cell.angle_beta   90.00
_cell.angle_gamma   90.00
#
_symmetry.space_group_name_H-M   'P 1'
#
loop_
_entity.id
_entity.type
_entity.pdbx_description
1 polymer ?
#
loop_
_entity_poly.entity_id
_entity_poly.type
_entity_poly.pdbx_seq_one_letter_code
_entity_poly.pdbx_strand_id
1 'polypeptide(L)'
;MGDGHGAFKSTQVSKASVWLERTPLYPPAFALSPRNVRVVPGATATFDGKVKGTPEPQVTWYRNGDRLTAGGRLNIECGPRGTFGLHIAKVTAADAGKYCCEVSNEAGTKQVIVELALQCKKLGLSII
;
A
#
# COMPACT_ATOMS: atom_id res chain seq x y z
N MET A 1 78.42 -18.03 7.37
CA MET A 1 77.71 -16.79 7.77
C MET A 1 76.96 -16.26 6.56
N GLY A 2 75.64 -16.14 6.63
CA GLY A 2 74.86 -15.30 5.70
C GLY A 2 73.84 -16.03 4.84
N ASP A 3 72.81 -16.55 5.49
CA ASP A 3 71.59 -17.14 4.93
C ASP A 3 70.72 -16.12 4.17
N GLY A 4 69.83 -16.64 3.31
CA GLY A 4 68.48 -16.08 3.19
C GLY A 4 68.03 -15.68 1.80
N HIS A 5 67.51 -16.64 1.05
CA HIS A 5 66.58 -16.40 -0.07
C HIS A 5 65.43 -15.49 0.40
N GLY A 6 65.28 -14.33 -0.25
CA GLY A 6 64.15 -13.44 -0.07
C GLY A 6 62.86 -14.09 -0.56
N ALA A 7 62.03 -14.51 0.39
CA ALA A 7 60.73 -15.10 0.14
C ALA A 7 59.78 -14.11 -0.55
N PHE A 8 59.21 -14.53 -1.68
CA PHE A 8 57.96 -14.00 -2.23
C PHE A 8 56.88 -14.14 -1.14
N LYS A 9 56.49 -13.04 -0.49
CA LYS A 9 55.37 -13.05 0.45
C LYS A 9 54.08 -13.07 -0.35
N SER A 10 53.55 -14.29 -0.48
CA SER A 10 52.24 -14.61 -1.03
C SER A 10 51.15 -13.76 -0.36
N THR A 11 50.35 -13.15 -1.21
CA THR A 11 49.10 -12.47 -0.93
C THR A 11 48.18 -13.36 -0.08
N GLN A 12 47.68 -12.81 1.03
CA GLN A 12 46.48 -13.32 1.70
C GLN A 12 45.45 -12.19 1.68
N VAL A 13 44.69 -12.07 0.60
CA VAL A 13 43.46 -11.28 0.61
C VAL A 13 42.43 -12.13 1.35
N SER A 14 42.00 -11.65 2.51
CA SER A 14 40.99 -12.32 3.33
C SER A 14 39.68 -12.46 2.54
N LYS A 15 39.22 -13.70 2.49
CA LYS A 15 38.03 -14.23 1.82
C LYS A 15 36.78 -13.37 2.02
N ALA A 16 36.11 -13.08 0.90
CA ALA A 16 34.73 -12.61 0.76
C ALA A 16 34.40 -11.21 1.28
N SER A 17 34.75 -10.19 0.49
CA SER A 17 33.89 -9.00 0.39
C SER A 17 32.55 -9.46 -0.18
N VAL A 18 31.55 -9.67 0.67
CA VAL A 18 30.15 -9.72 0.23
C VAL A 18 29.87 -8.35 -0.40
N TRP A 19 29.79 -8.27 -1.71
CA TRP A 19 29.28 -7.06 -2.37
C TRP A 19 27.82 -6.93 -1.92
N LEU A 20 27.56 -6.03 -0.97
CA LEU A 20 26.19 -5.65 -0.62
C LEU A 20 25.67 -4.81 -1.78
N GLU A 21 25.30 -5.43 -2.90
CA GLU A 21 24.43 -4.78 -3.87
C GLU A 21 23.11 -4.48 -3.17
N ARG A 22 23.03 -3.28 -2.58
CA ARG A 22 21.78 -2.77 -2.00
C ARG A 22 20.79 -2.66 -3.15
N THR A 23 19.70 -3.43 -3.08
CA THR A 23 18.59 -3.31 -4.02
C THR A 23 18.19 -1.83 -4.14
N PRO A 24 18.08 -1.27 -5.36
CA PRO A 24 17.65 0.11 -5.53
C PRO A 24 16.28 0.32 -4.88
N LEU A 25 16.15 1.40 -4.13
CA LEU A 25 14.90 1.75 -3.46
C LEU A 25 14.08 2.65 -4.39
N TYR A 26 12.79 2.34 -4.52
CA TYR A 26 11.84 3.11 -5.32
C TYR A 26 10.71 3.60 -4.43
N PRO A 27 10.40 4.92 -4.42
CA PRO A 27 9.32 5.45 -3.63
C PRO A 27 7.97 4.87 -4.09
N PRO A 28 6.95 4.86 -3.22
CA PRO A 28 5.65 4.33 -3.57
C PRO A 28 5.01 5.13 -4.71
N ALA A 29 4.29 4.44 -5.59
CA ALA A 29 3.47 5.05 -6.63
C ALA A 29 2.21 4.22 -6.87
N PHE A 30 1.07 4.89 -7.03
CA PHE A 30 -0.18 4.24 -7.40
C PHE A 30 -0.12 3.84 -8.89
N ALA A 31 -0.01 2.54 -9.16
CA ALA A 31 -0.19 1.98 -10.49
C ALA A 31 -1.67 1.92 -10.90
N LEU A 32 -2.54 1.72 -9.92
CA LEU A 32 -3.99 1.90 -10.04
C LEU A 32 -4.47 2.62 -8.78
N SER A 33 -4.92 3.86 -8.94
CA SER A 33 -5.46 4.64 -7.82
C SER A 33 -6.89 4.19 -7.49
N PRO A 34 -7.24 4.06 -6.20
CA PRO A 34 -8.62 3.88 -5.79
C PRO A 34 -9.47 5.08 -6.24
N ARG A 35 -10.77 4.84 -6.43
CA ARG A 35 -11.70 5.83 -6.98
C ARG A 35 -12.82 6.12 -5.99
N ASN A 36 -13.48 7.27 -6.17
CA ASN A 36 -14.69 7.57 -5.44
C ASN A 36 -15.78 6.55 -5.76
N VAL A 37 -16.58 6.17 -4.76
CA VAL A 37 -17.65 5.20 -4.91
C VAL A 37 -18.97 5.75 -4.42
N ARG A 38 -20.05 5.33 -5.08
CA ARG A 38 -21.42 5.62 -4.67
C ARG A 38 -22.16 4.30 -4.47
N VAL A 39 -22.75 4.12 -3.29
CA VAL A 39 -23.46 2.88 -2.94
C VAL A 39 -24.78 3.18 -2.27
N VAL A 40 -25.77 2.29 -2.44
CA VAL A 40 -27.01 2.38 -1.68
C VAL A 40 -26.78 1.97 -0.22
N PRO A 41 -27.50 2.54 0.76
CA PRO A 41 -27.42 2.09 2.15
C PRO A 41 -27.68 0.58 2.28
N GLY A 42 -26.88 -0.09 3.10
CA GLY A 42 -26.91 -1.54 3.30
C GLY A 42 -26.02 -2.34 2.33
N ALA A 43 -25.56 -1.75 1.22
CA ALA A 43 -24.61 -2.40 0.31
C ALA A 43 -23.17 -2.36 0.85
N THR A 44 -22.26 -3.01 0.13
CA THR A 44 -20.81 -2.98 0.43
C THR A 44 -20.12 -1.94 -0.45
N ALA A 45 -19.34 -1.05 0.16
CA ALA A 45 -18.41 -0.18 -0.57
C ALA A 45 -17.04 -0.85 -0.68
N THR A 46 -16.37 -0.67 -1.81
CA THR A 46 -15.03 -1.23 -2.06
C THR A 46 -14.14 -0.17 -2.68
N PHE A 47 -13.00 0.07 -2.07
CA PHE A 47 -11.92 0.87 -2.62
C PHE A 47 -10.72 -0.02 -2.88
N ASP A 48 -10.45 -0.33 -4.14
CA ASP A 48 -9.32 -1.17 -4.55
C ASP A 48 -8.29 -0.38 -5.34
N GLY A 49 -7.07 -0.90 -5.37
CA GLY A 49 -6.00 -0.29 -6.13
C GLY A 49 -4.78 -1.16 -6.23
N LYS A 50 -3.74 -0.59 -6.83
CA LYS A 50 -2.44 -1.21 -6.99
C LYS A 50 -1.33 -0.20 -6.74
N VAL A 51 -0.38 -0.57 -5.90
CA VAL A 51 0.82 0.21 -5.61
C VAL A 51 2.06 -0.49 -6.15
N LYS A 52 3.06 0.30 -6.53
CA LYS A 52 4.43 -0.14 -6.83
C LYS A 52 5.39 0.58 -5.91
N GLY A 53 6.53 -0.03 -5.64
CA GLY A 53 7.61 0.52 -4.84
C GLY A 53 8.59 -0.58 -4.46
N THR A 54 9.79 -0.20 -4.05
CA THR A 54 10.78 -1.14 -3.53
C THR A 54 11.44 -0.50 -2.31
N PRO A 55 11.32 -1.10 -1.11
CA PRO A 55 10.59 -2.33 -0.77
C PRO A 55 9.08 -2.22 -1.01
N GLU A 56 8.35 -3.34 -0.93
CA GLU A 56 6.90 -3.36 -1.15
C GLU A 56 6.20 -2.39 -0.18
N PRO A 57 5.43 -1.39 -0.69
CA PRO A 57 4.83 -0.38 0.18
C PRO A 57 3.75 -0.95 1.10
N GLN A 58 3.71 -0.46 2.33
CA GLN A 58 2.61 -0.69 3.25
C GLN A 58 1.43 0.21 2.89
N VAL A 59 0.22 -0.35 2.83
CA VAL A 59 -1.01 0.43 2.64
C VAL A 59 -1.69 0.67 3.99
N THR A 60 -2.02 1.92 4.28
CA THR A 60 -2.76 2.34 5.47
C THR A 60 -3.94 3.21 5.04
N TRP A 61 -5.10 2.98 5.66
CA TRP A 61 -6.30 3.77 5.43
C TRP A 61 -6.61 4.65 6.64
N TYR A 62 -7.07 5.87 6.38
CA TYR A 62 -7.51 6.81 7.40
C TYR A 62 -8.89 7.38 7.08
N ARG A 63 -9.63 7.74 8.12
CA ARG A 63 -10.89 8.48 8.02
C ARG A 63 -10.93 9.54 9.10
N ASN A 64 -11.20 10.79 8.73
CA ASN A 64 -11.19 11.94 9.65
C ASN A 64 -9.89 12.11 10.45
N GLY A 65 -8.76 11.62 9.92
CA GLY A 65 -7.46 11.63 10.59
C GLY A 65 -7.15 10.36 11.39
N ASP A 66 -8.16 9.53 11.70
CA ASP A 66 -7.97 8.30 12.45
C ASP A 66 -7.60 7.13 11.54
N ARG A 67 -6.62 6.32 11.98
CA ARG A 67 -6.21 5.11 11.29
C ARG A 67 -7.30 4.06 11.37
N LEU A 68 -7.68 3.51 10.22
CA LEU A 68 -8.63 2.41 10.14
C LEU A 68 -7.92 1.07 10.39
N THR A 69 -8.60 0.19 11.11
CA THR A 69 -8.16 -1.18 11.37
C THR A 69 -9.24 -2.16 10.93
N ALA A 70 -8.83 -3.32 10.41
CA ALA A 70 -9.78 -4.37 10.05
C ALA A 70 -10.55 -4.84 11.28
N GLY A 71 -11.86 -5.06 11.13
CA GLY A 71 -12.74 -5.48 12.20
C GLY A 71 -14.22 -5.17 11.93
N GLY A 72 -15.11 -6.04 12.43
CA GLY A 72 -16.56 -5.86 12.31
C GLY A 72 -17.03 -5.79 10.85
N ARG A 73 -17.41 -4.59 10.41
CA ARG A 73 -17.87 -4.31 9.03
C ARG A 73 -16.73 -3.92 8.08
N LEU A 74 -15.51 -3.70 8.60
CA LEU A 74 -14.37 -3.21 7.84
C LEU A 74 -13.38 -4.35 7.56
N ASN A 75 -13.02 -4.54 6.30
CA ASN A 75 -11.96 -5.46 5.88
C ASN A 75 -10.90 -4.69 5.09
N ILE A 76 -9.63 -4.93 5.39
CA ILE A 76 -8.48 -4.30 4.72
C ILE A 76 -7.61 -5.41 4.17
N GLU A 77 -7.40 -5.41 2.86
CA GLU A 77 -6.66 -6.43 2.14
C GLU A 77 -5.38 -5.86 1.55
N CYS A 78 -4.28 -6.60 1.72
CA CYS A 78 -3.02 -6.40 1.02
C CYS A 78 -2.69 -7.71 0.30
N GLY A 79 -2.87 -7.72 -1.01
CA GLY A 79 -2.65 -8.88 -1.87
C GLY A 79 -1.30 -8.83 -2.61
N PRO A 80 -0.96 -9.92 -3.31
CA PRO A 80 0.34 -10.06 -3.97
C PRO A 80 0.54 -9.02 -5.08
N ARG A 81 1.81 -8.62 -5.29
CA ARG A 81 2.21 -7.65 -6.32
C ARG A 81 1.60 -6.26 -6.08
N GLY A 82 1.48 -5.85 -4.81
CA GLY A 82 0.99 -4.53 -4.41
C GLY A 82 -0.48 -4.26 -4.68
N THR A 83 -1.33 -5.27 -4.85
CA THR A 83 -2.80 -5.05 -4.89
C THR A 83 -3.33 -4.80 -3.49
N PHE A 84 -4.32 -3.92 -3.32
CA PHE A 84 -4.91 -3.65 -2.01
C PHE A 84 -6.41 -3.35 -2.13
N GLY A 85 -7.13 -3.49 -1.01
CA GLY A 85 -8.56 -3.25 -0.93
C GLY A 85 -9.01 -2.77 0.46
N LEU A 86 -9.97 -1.84 0.49
CA LEU A 86 -10.75 -1.50 1.68
C LEU A 86 -12.22 -1.81 1.39
N HIS A 87 -12.81 -2.70 2.18
CA HIS A 87 -14.20 -3.10 2.05
C HIS A 87 -14.99 -2.69 3.30
N ILE A 88 -16.09 -1.99 3.09
CA ILE A 88 -17.01 -1.55 4.14
C ILE A 88 -18.36 -2.23 3.88
N ALA A 89 -18.70 -3.25 4.66
CA ALA A 89 -19.98 -3.96 4.53
C ALA A 89 -21.13 -3.18 5.21
N LYS A 90 -22.36 -3.37 4.72
CA LYS A 90 -23.58 -2.77 5.31
C LYS A 90 -23.43 -1.26 5.53
N VAL A 91 -23.08 -0.53 4.48
CA VAL A 91 -22.81 0.91 4.53
C VAL A 91 -24.02 1.70 5.04
N THR A 92 -23.76 2.65 5.93
CA THR A 92 -24.74 3.57 6.51
C THR A 92 -24.38 5.02 6.19
N ALA A 93 -25.27 5.97 6.51
CA ALA A 93 -24.98 7.40 6.37
C ALA A 93 -23.78 7.85 7.20
N ALA A 94 -23.56 7.21 8.35
CA ALA A 94 -22.41 7.46 9.20
C ALA A 94 -21.09 6.94 8.61
N ASP A 95 -21.11 6.15 7.54
CA ASP A 95 -19.91 5.69 6.84
C ASP A 95 -19.52 6.62 5.68
N ALA A 96 -20.43 7.46 5.19
CA ALA A 96 -20.14 8.40 4.10
C ALA A 96 -19.04 9.42 4.46
N GLY A 97 -18.29 9.87 3.46
CA GLY A 97 -17.25 10.88 3.61
C GLY A 97 -15.94 10.54 2.92
N LYS A 98 -14.89 11.26 3.30
CA LYS A 98 -13.56 11.15 2.70
C LYS A 98 -12.68 10.14 3.45
N TYR A 99 -11.97 9.34 2.68
CA TYR A 99 -11.01 8.35 3.14
C TYR A 99 -9.65 8.69 2.52
N CYS A 100 -8.57 8.61 3.31
CA CYS A 100 -7.21 8.77 2.83
C CYS A 100 -6.55 7.39 2.73
N CYS A 101 -6.08 7.03 1.55
CA CYS A 101 -5.20 5.88 1.34
C CYS A 101 -3.77 6.39 1.31
N GLU A 102 -2.98 5.98 2.30
CA GLU A 102 -1.55 6.22 2.38
C GLU A 102 -0.79 4.96 1.99
N VAL A 103 0.24 5.12 1.17
CA VAL A 103 1.19 4.07 0.84
C VAL A 103 2.60 4.55 1.17
N SER A 104 3.33 3.77 1.95
CA SER A 104 4.66 4.15 2.46
C SER A 104 5.67 3.01 2.38
N ASN A 105 6.92 3.36 2.09
CA ASN A 105 8.10 2.52 2.30
C ASN A 105 9.28 3.39 2.73
N GLU A 106 10.46 2.81 2.93
CA GLU A 106 11.65 3.57 3.34
C GLU A 106 12.14 4.61 2.32
N ALA A 107 11.72 4.52 1.06
CA ALA A 107 12.04 5.50 0.02
C ALA A 107 11.05 6.67 -0.04
N GLY A 108 9.90 6.58 0.65
CA GLY A 108 8.98 7.70 0.79
C GLY A 108 7.52 7.29 0.97
N THR A 109 6.63 8.27 0.80
CA THR A 109 5.19 8.14 1.03
C THR A 109 4.39 8.79 -0.08
N LYS A 110 3.24 8.21 -0.41
CA LYS A 110 2.19 8.83 -1.25
C LYS A 110 0.83 8.66 -0.60
N GLN A 111 -0.07 9.60 -0.89
CA GLN A 111 -1.43 9.59 -0.37
C GLN A 111 -2.42 9.93 -1.49
N VAL A 112 -3.64 9.41 -1.37
CA VAL A 112 -4.77 9.79 -2.22
C VAL A 112 -6.05 9.84 -1.38
N ILE A 113 -6.89 10.84 -1.65
CA ILE A 113 -8.18 11.00 -0.99
C ILE A 113 -9.27 10.49 -1.93
N VAL A 114 -10.13 9.62 -1.42
CA VAL A 114 -11.32 9.10 -2.11
C VAL A 114 -12.57 9.35 -1.29
N GLU A 115 -13.72 9.40 -1.95
CA GLU A 115 -15.00 9.68 -1.32
C GLU A 115 -15.97 8.50 -1.41
N LEU A 116 -16.58 8.15 -0.28
CA LEU A 116 -17.76 7.30 -0.18
C LEU A 116 -19.00 8.18 -0.10
N ALA A 117 -19.85 8.11 -1.12
CA ALA A 117 -21.14 8.80 -1.12
C ALA A 117 -22.31 7.81 -1.15
N LEU A 118 -23.43 8.18 -0.53
CA LEU A 118 -24.65 7.39 -0.60
C LEU A 118 -25.43 7.71 -1.87
N GLN A 119 -25.86 6.66 -2.56
CA GLN A 119 -26.82 6.77 -3.63
C GLN A 119 -28.23 6.79 -3.02
N CYS A 120 -28.96 7.88 -3.25
CA CYS A 120 -30.40 7.88 -3.03
C CYS A 120 -31.02 6.84 -3.95
N LYS A 121 -31.91 5.99 -3.43
CA LYS A 121 -32.74 5.17 -4.32
C LYS A 121 -33.54 6.14 -5.18
N LYS A 122 -33.29 6.16 -6.50
CA LYS A 122 -34.31 6.65 -7.43
C LYS A 122 -35.50 5.73 -7.20
N LEU A 123 -36.50 6.21 -6.47
CA LEU A 123 -37.81 5.58 -6.51
C LEU A 123 -38.19 5.61 -7.98
N GLY A 124 -38.32 4.42 -8.59
CA GLY A 124 -38.81 4.30 -9.94
C GLY A 124 -40.17 4.94 -9.97
N LEU A 125 -40.24 6.19 -10.40
CA LEU A 125 -41.46 6.80 -10.86
C LEU A 125 -41.81 6.03 -12.14
N SER A 126 -42.45 4.87 -11.98
CA SER A 126 -43.32 4.32 -13.01
C SER A 126 -44.47 5.32 -13.11
N ILE A 127 -44.28 6.33 -13.95
CA ILE A 127 -45.37 7.14 -14.44
C ILE A 127 -46.13 6.22 -15.39
N ILE A 128 -47.23 5.69 -14.84
CA ILE A 128 -48.48 5.17 -15.45
C ILE A 128 -48.34 4.44 -16.79
#